data_AF-A0A8H8RQ27-F1
#
_entry.id   AF-A0A8H8RQ27-F1
#
_cell.length_a   1.000
_cell.length_b   1.000
_cell.length_c   1.000
_cell.angle_alpha   90.00
_cell.angle_beta   90.00
_cell.angle_gamma   90.00
#
_symmetry.space_group_name_H-M   'P 1'
#
loop_
_entity.id
_entity.type
_entity.pdbx_description
1 polymer ?
#
loop_
_entity_poly.entity_id
_entity_poly.type
_entity_poly.pdbx_seq_one_letter_code
_entity_poly.pdbx_strand_id
1 'polypeptide(L)'
;MYMLRSIIILATGASLASALDFMEYGNKAFDAIKRNLPDIEIIKPRQLALCPAVWTLVASELSTTFLNTTDLLCNDDARAAIRAAFHDCASWNTSVTGGCDGSLILAPEELTRSENNGLQDIGPKLLALTKKYQAIDSSVTAADMIQFASSVAIVSCPLGPRVQTFVGRKDSSTANVEGLLPDVNAPSADLITLFANKGINADELIALIGAHSSSKQFHVDETQAGAPQDDTPGEWDVDFYADTSSKPAGVFVLASDASLAADPQTSATFQSFVGAQAKWNGAFTQR
;
A
#
# COMPACT_ATOMS: atom_id res chain seq x y z
N MET A 1 19.69 -36.59 51.79
CA MET A 1 18.55 -36.85 52.70
C MET A 1 17.48 -35.85 52.34
N TYR A 2 16.47 -36.32 51.61
CA TYR A 2 15.43 -35.53 50.95
C TYR A 2 14.34 -35.08 51.94
N MET A 3 13.78 -33.89 51.74
CA MET A 3 12.33 -33.72 51.83
C MET A 3 11.85 -32.60 50.90
N LEU A 4 11.27 -33.02 49.77
CA LEU A 4 10.48 -32.19 48.85
C LEU A 4 9.16 -31.80 49.51
N ARG A 5 8.65 -30.60 49.21
CA ARG A 5 7.22 -30.33 49.15
C ARG A 5 6.84 -29.97 47.72
N SER A 6 5.89 -30.74 47.22
CA SER A 6 5.36 -30.77 45.87
C SER A 6 4.53 -29.52 45.53
N ILE A 7 4.64 -29.07 44.28
CA ILE A 7 3.55 -28.38 43.58
C ILE A 7 3.30 -29.17 42.31
N ILE A 8 2.13 -29.80 42.25
CA ILE A 8 1.58 -30.49 41.08
C ILE A 8 0.84 -29.42 40.27
N ILE A 9 1.32 -29.13 39.05
CA ILE A 9 0.50 -28.47 38.03
C ILE A 9 0.09 -29.56 37.05
N LEU A 10 -1.20 -29.89 37.03
CA LEU A 10 -1.82 -30.75 36.03
C LEU A 10 -1.81 -30.03 34.67
N ALA A 11 -0.97 -30.49 33.75
CA ALA A 11 -1.12 -30.20 32.33
C ALA A 11 -2.09 -31.24 31.73
N THR A 12 -3.32 -30.83 31.43
CA THR A 12 -4.24 -31.63 30.61
C THR A 12 -3.79 -31.58 29.16
N GLY A 13 -3.62 -32.74 28.54
CA GLY A 13 -2.90 -32.94 27.29
C GLY A 13 -3.48 -32.22 26.09
N ALA A 14 -2.64 -31.41 25.44
CA ALA A 14 -2.70 -31.22 24.00
C ALA A 14 -2.03 -32.45 23.36
N SER A 15 -2.69 -33.09 22.39
CA SER A 15 -2.15 -34.25 21.70
C SER A 15 -0.89 -33.85 20.92
N LEU A 16 0.09 -34.76 20.86
CA LEU A 16 1.34 -34.61 20.09
C LEU A 16 1.10 -34.24 18.61
N ALA A 17 -0.09 -34.48 18.05
CA ALA A 17 -0.46 -34.07 16.70
C ALA A 17 -0.53 -32.54 16.53
N SER A 18 -1.10 -31.82 17.50
CA SER A 18 -1.24 -30.35 17.44
C SER A 18 0.09 -29.58 17.57
N ALA A 19 1.07 -30.17 18.26
CA ALA A 19 2.42 -29.61 18.35
C ALA A 19 3.24 -29.86 17.08
N LEU A 20 2.99 -30.96 16.37
CA LEU A 20 3.58 -31.26 15.07
C LEU A 20 3.02 -30.34 13.98
N ASP A 21 1.71 -30.04 14.00
CA ASP A 21 1.08 -29.10 13.07
C ASP A 21 1.59 -27.66 13.25
N PHE A 22 1.81 -27.21 14.49
CA PHE A 22 2.40 -25.89 14.77
C PHE A 22 3.87 -25.78 14.33
N MET A 23 4.66 -26.85 14.49
CA MET A 23 6.03 -26.88 13.99
C MET A 23 6.06 -26.94 12.46
N GLU A 24 5.16 -27.70 11.82
CA GLU A 24 5.11 -27.79 10.37
C GLU A 24 4.67 -26.46 9.73
N TYR A 25 3.71 -25.75 10.34
CA TYR A 25 3.31 -24.41 9.92
C TYR A 25 4.43 -23.38 10.14
N GLY A 26 5.11 -23.42 11.28
CA GLY A 26 6.28 -22.58 11.58
C GLY A 26 7.45 -22.82 10.61
N ASN A 27 7.71 -24.07 10.25
CA ASN A 27 8.73 -24.43 9.28
C ASN A 27 8.38 -23.96 7.87
N LYS A 28 7.11 -24.06 7.44
CA LYS A 28 6.65 -23.53 6.14
C LYS A 28 6.72 -22.00 6.06
N ALA A 29 6.39 -21.30 7.14
CA ALA A 29 6.54 -19.84 7.25
C ALA A 29 8.01 -19.42 7.23
N PHE A 30 8.88 -20.16 7.91
CA PHE A 30 10.33 -19.91 7.91
C PHE A 30 10.99 -20.22 6.56
N ASP A 31 10.53 -21.26 5.85
CA ASP A 31 11.00 -21.60 4.50
C ASP A 31 10.48 -20.62 3.42
N ALA A 32 9.33 -19.97 3.63
CA ALA A 32 8.88 -18.86 2.80
C ALA A 32 9.77 -17.61 2.99
N ILE A 33 10.27 -17.38 4.20
CA ILE A 33 11.23 -16.30 4.49
C ILE A 33 12.60 -16.59 3.86
N LYS A 34 13.08 -17.83 3.92
CA LYS A 34 14.39 -18.22 3.35
C LYS A 34 14.47 -18.23 1.83
N ARG A 35 13.40 -18.63 1.13
CA ARG A 35 13.38 -18.68 -0.34
C ARG A 35 13.48 -17.31 -1.02
N ASN A 36 13.35 -16.21 -0.26
CA ASN A 36 13.36 -14.83 -0.73
C ASN A 36 14.60 -14.02 -0.31
N LEU A 37 15.66 -14.66 0.20
CA LEU A 37 16.94 -14.01 0.47
C LEU A 37 17.97 -14.44 -0.59
N PRO A 38 18.48 -13.54 -1.45
CA PRO A 38 19.61 -13.88 -2.29
C PRO A 38 20.88 -13.96 -1.44
N ASP A 39 21.66 -15.03 -1.64
CA ASP A 39 23.05 -15.12 -1.19
C ASP A 39 23.84 -13.96 -1.79
N ILE A 40 24.28 -12.99 -0.97
CA ILE A 40 25.18 -11.93 -1.43
C ILE A 40 26.31 -11.74 -0.41
N GLU A 41 27.31 -12.60 -0.51
CA GLU A 41 28.69 -12.10 -0.41
C GLU A 41 29.04 -11.40 -1.73
N ILE A 42 29.83 -10.32 -1.62
CA ILE A 42 30.45 -9.51 -2.71
C ILE A 42 29.61 -8.34 -3.25
N ILE A 43 29.48 -7.26 -2.46
CA ILE A 43 29.50 -5.87 -2.96
C ILE A 43 30.32 -5.00 -2.00
N LYS A 44 31.36 -4.31 -2.50
CA LYS A 44 32.17 -3.33 -1.75
C LYS A 44 31.27 -2.16 -1.28
N PRO A 45 31.46 -1.64 -0.06
CA PRO A 45 30.53 -0.68 0.52
C PRO A 45 30.69 0.68 -0.15
N ARG A 46 29.75 1.05 -1.01
CA ARG A 46 29.32 2.44 -1.06
C ARG A 46 28.67 2.70 0.30
N GLN A 47 28.98 3.81 0.99
CA GLN A 47 28.34 4.19 2.26
C GLN A 47 26.82 4.30 2.07
N LEU A 48 26.12 3.17 2.12
CA LEU A 48 24.68 3.09 2.31
C LEU A 48 24.50 3.26 3.80
N ALA A 49 24.02 4.41 4.23
CA ALA A 49 23.45 4.53 5.56
C ALA A 49 22.46 3.35 5.71
N LEU A 50 22.70 2.47 6.67
CA LEU A 50 21.74 1.43 7.01
C LEU A 50 20.39 2.11 7.26
N CYS A 51 19.31 1.57 6.70
CA CYS A 51 17.97 2.06 6.99
C CYS A 51 17.81 2.08 8.52
N PRO A 52 17.40 3.21 9.15
CA PRO A 52 17.34 3.30 10.60
C PRO A 52 16.55 2.14 11.21
N ALA A 53 17.08 1.53 12.28
CA ALA A 53 16.53 0.29 12.85
C ALA A 53 15.06 0.40 13.27
N VAL A 54 14.58 1.61 13.57
CA VAL A 54 13.18 1.90 13.87
C VAL A 54 12.24 1.42 12.75
N TRP A 55 12.64 1.52 11.49
CA TRP A 55 11.81 1.12 10.35
C TRP A 55 11.61 -0.40 10.26
N THR A 56 12.48 -1.22 10.85
CA THR A 56 12.24 -2.66 11.01
C THR A 56 11.11 -2.93 11.99
N LEU A 57 11.01 -2.14 13.07
CA LEU A 57 9.92 -2.24 14.03
C LEU A 57 8.60 -1.79 13.42
N VAL A 58 8.62 -0.66 12.68
CA VAL A 58 7.45 -0.15 11.94
C VAL A 58 6.96 -1.19 10.93
N ALA A 59 7.86 -1.77 10.13
CA ALA A 59 7.51 -2.78 9.14
C ALA A 59 6.85 -4.00 9.78
N SER A 60 7.40 -4.49 10.90
CA SER A 60 6.84 -5.65 11.60
C SER A 60 5.43 -5.41 12.14
N GLU A 61 5.14 -4.21 12.63
CA GLU A 61 3.80 -3.88 13.15
C GLU A 61 2.79 -3.73 12.00
N LEU A 62 3.18 -2.98 10.96
CA LEU A 62 2.34 -2.74 9.79
C LEU A 62 2.03 -4.02 9.01
N SER A 63 3.00 -4.91 8.81
CA SER A 63 2.78 -6.17 8.08
C SER A 63 1.73 -7.06 8.74
N THR A 64 1.62 -7.00 10.07
CA THR A 64 0.56 -7.72 10.80
C THR A 64 -0.77 -6.97 10.82
N THR A 65 -0.74 -5.65 10.77
CA THR A 65 -1.93 -4.79 10.83
C THR A 65 -2.68 -4.76 9.50
N PHE A 66 -1.98 -4.95 8.38
CA PHE A 66 -2.55 -4.83 7.03
C PHE A 66 -3.20 -6.08 6.46
N LEU A 67 -3.10 -7.21 7.17
CA LEU A 67 -3.70 -8.47 6.73
C LEU A 67 -4.88 -8.85 7.61
N ASN A 68 -5.92 -9.39 6.98
CA ASN A 68 -6.98 -10.07 7.71
C ASN A 68 -6.42 -11.31 8.42
N THR A 69 -6.91 -11.60 9.62
CA THR A 69 -6.45 -12.77 10.38
C THR A 69 -7.00 -14.10 9.85
N THR A 70 -8.03 -14.06 9.00
CA THR A 70 -8.76 -15.24 8.51
C THR A 70 -8.21 -15.79 7.21
N ASP A 71 -7.94 -14.91 6.23
CA ASP A 71 -7.55 -15.28 4.87
C ASP A 71 -6.18 -14.71 4.47
N LEU A 72 -5.57 -13.88 5.33
CA LEU A 72 -4.30 -13.20 5.06
C LEU A 72 -4.33 -12.31 3.81
N LEU A 73 -5.51 -11.87 3.38
CA LEU A 73 -5.67 -10.88 2.32
C LEU A 73 -5.53 -9.46 2.89
N CYS A 74 -5.21 -8.50 2.02
CA CYS A 74 -5.13 -7.11 2.39
C CYS A 74 -6.47 -6.57 2.89
N ASN A 75 -6.44 -5.86 4.02
CA ASN A 75 -7.62 -5.27 4.64
C ASN A 75 -7.83 -3.81 4.23
N ASP A 76 -8.86 -3.16 4.77
CA ASP A 76 -9.18 -1.77 4.39
C ASP A 76 -8.09 -0.77 4.81
N ASP A 77 -7.36 -1.03 5.90
CA ASP A 77 -6.24 -0.18 6.32
C ASP A 77 -5.06 -0.26 5.35
N ALA A 78 -4.80 -1.45 4.78
CA ALA A 78 -3.79 -1.63 3.75
C ALA A 78 -4.12 -0.82 2.49
N ARG A 79 -5.35 -1.00 1.96
CA ARG A 79 -5.85 -0.26 0.79
C ARG A 79 -5.81 1.24 1.01
N ALA A 80 -6.25 1.69 2.19
CA ALA A 80 -6.27 3.10 2.54
C ALA A 80 -4.86 3.69 2.70
N ALA A 81 -3.88 2.94 3.22
CA ALA A 81 -2.50 3.37 3.31
C ALA A 81 -1.85 3.54 1.91
N ILE A 82 -2.16 2.63 0.97
CA ILE A 82 -1.73 2.72 -0.43
C ILE A 82 -2.26 4.02 -1.05
N ARG A 83 -3.56 4.28 -0.90
CA ARG A 83 -4.20 5.52 -1.37
C ARG A 83 -3.61 6.76 -0.68
N ALA A 84 -3.39 6.73 0.64
CA ALA A 84 -2.86 7.86 1.39
C ALA A 84 -1.51 8.34 0.84
N ALA A 85 -0.64 7.41 0.41
CA ALA A 85 0.63 7.78 -0.20
C ALA A 85 0.48 8.59 -1.48
N PHE A 86 -0.46 8.21 -2.37
CA PHE A 86 -0.76 9.01 -3.56
C PHE A 86 -1.35 10.37 -3.19
N HIS A 87 -2.30 10.42 -2.26
CA HIS A 87 -2.98 11.66 -1.88
C HIS A 87 -2.08 12.67 -1.15
N ASP A 88 -1.09 12.19 -0.39
CA ASP A 88 -0.03 13.04 0.18
C ASP A 88 0.92 13.52 -0.92
N CYS A 89 1.31 12.63 -1.84
CA CYS A 89 2.35 12.92 -2.82
C CYS A 89 1.92 13.69 -4.05
N ALA A 90 0.68 13.55 -4.53
CA ALA A 90 0.35 13.90 -5.90
C ALA A 90 -0.04 15.37 -6.09
N SER A 91 -0.09 16.18 -5.04
CA SER A 91 -0.47 17.60 -5.12
C SER A 91 0.68 18.53 -5.54
N TRP A 92 1.38 18.20 -6.63
CA TRP A 92 2.46 19.00 -7.23
C TRP A 92 2.37 19.01 -8.77
N ASN A 93 3.13 19.91 -9.40
CA ASN A 93 3.41 19.88 -10.83
C ASN A 93 4.74 20.61 -11.11
N THR A 94 5.13 20.76 -12.38
CA THR A 94 6.36 21.48 -12.77
C THR A 94 6.47 22.93 -12.28
N SER A 95 5.37 23.55 -11.85
CA SER A 95 5.29 24.94 -11.36
C SER A 95 4.94 25.07 -9.88
N VAL A 96 4.45 24.00 -9.23
CA VAL A 96 4.02 23.99 -7.83
C VAL A 96 4.77 22.90 -7.09
N THR A 97 5.59 23.32 -6.13
CA THR A 97 6.22 22.41 -5.17
C THR A 97 5.19 21.98 -4.14
N GLY A 98 5.13 20.69 -3.87
CA GLY A 98 4.24 20.07 -2.89
C GLY A 98 4.48 18.56 -2.92
N GLY A 99 3.59 17.81 -2.30
CA GLY A 99 3.61 16.36 -2.36
C GLY A 99 4.10 15.72 -1.07
N CYS A 100 4.96 14.69 -1.18
CA CYS A 100 5.26 13.74 -0.12
C CYS A 100 5.93 14.37 1.12
N ASP A 101 5.19 15.10 1.94
CA ASP A 101 5.66 15.90 3.06
C ASP A 101 4.81 15.70 4.32
N GLY A 102 3.88 14.75 4.29
CA GLY A 102 3.05 14.39 5.44
C GLY A 102 1.90 15.37 5.71
N SER A 103 1.73 16.42 4.88
CA SER A 103 0.68 17.41 5.08
C SER A 103 -0.70 16.79 5.10
N LEU A 104 -0.92 15.67 4.40
CA LEU A 104 -2.19 14.93 4.43
C LEU A 104 -2.67 14.62 5.86
N ILE A 105 -1.77 14.31 6.80
CA ILE A 105 -2.12 13.98 8.19
C ILE A 105 -1.63 14.99 9.22
N LEU A 106 -0.89 16.01 8.77
CA LEU A 106 -0.34 17.07 9.62
C LEU A 106 -1.06 18.42 9.46
N ALA A 107 -1.70 18.66 8.32
CA ALA A 107 -2.53 19.82 8.05
C ALA A 107 -4.01 19.40 8.13
N PRO A 108 -4.73 19.74 9.21
CA PRO A 108 -6.08 19.23 9.47
C PRO A 108 -7.08 19.52 8.35
N GLU A 109 -6.87 20.57 7.57
CA GLU A 109 -7.75 20.95 6.47
C GLU A 109 -7.78 19.89 5.37
N GLU A 110 -6.68 19.17 5.12
CA GLU A 110 -6.58 18.23 4.00
C GLU A 110 -7.55 17.05 4.12
N LEU A 111 -7.70 16.48 5.33
CA LEU A 111 -8.67 15.42 5.58
C LEU A 111 -10.13 15.90 5.59
N THR A 112 -10.39 17.21 5.49
CA THR A 112 -11.75 17.74 5.33
C THR A 112 -12.14 17.95 3.87
N ARG A 113 -11.18 17.83 2.94
CA ARG A 113 -11.40 18.02 1.51
C ARG A 113 -12.08 16.81 0.89
N SER A 114 -12.95 17.05 -0.08
CA SER A 114 -13.76 16.01 -0.74
C SER A 114 -12.92 14.94 -1.42
N GLU A 115 -11.82 15.33 -2.06
CA GLU A 115 -10.90 14.42 -2.74
C GLU A 115 -10.22 13.43 -1.77
N ASN A 116 -10.17 13.75 -0.48
CA ASN A 116 -9.59 12.93 0.57
C ASN A 116 -10.65 12.16 1.39
N ASN A 117 -11.93 12.20 1.00
CA ASN A 117 -12.98 11.39 1.62
C ASN A 117 -12.60 9.90 1.63
N GLY A 118 -12.74 9.24 2.78
CA GLY A 118 -12.32 7.87 3.04
C GLY A 118 -10.92 7.74 3.66
N LEU A 119 -10.14 8.82 3.77
CA LEU A 119 -8.83 8.80 4.44
C LEU A 119 -8.89 9.19 5.92
N GLN A 120 -10.06 9.57 6.42
CA GLN A 120 -10.29 10.01 7.80
C GLN A 120 -10.09 8.90 8.83
N ASP A 121 -10.18 7.63 8.43
CA ASP A 121 -9.92 6.49 9.32
C ASP A 121 -8.42 6.13 9.38
N ILE A 122 -7.74 6.07 8.23
CA ILE A 122 -6.32 5.68 8.16
C ILE A 122 -5.39 6.82 8.60
N GLY A 123 -5.73 8.08 8.30
CA GLY A 123 -4.90 9.25 8.62
C GLY A 123 -4.54 9.34 10.10
N PRO A 124 -5.51 9.34 11.03
CA PRO A 124 -5.24 9.34 12.47
C PRO A 124 -4.46 8.11 12.96
N LYS A 125 -4.66 6.93 12.36
CA LYS A 125 -3.91 5.71 12.69
C LYS A 125 -2.43 5.88 12.32
N LEU A 126 -2.13 6.38 11.12
CA LEU A 126 -0.76 6.67 10.68
C LEU A 126 -0.11 7.77 11.52
N LEU A 127 -0.87 8.80 11.92
CA LEU A 127 -0.37 9.85 12.81
C LEU A 127 -0.06 9.31 14.22
N ALA A 128 -0.90 8.42 14.76
CA ALA A 128 -0.65 7.76 16.03
C ALA A 128 0.60 6.87 15.96
N LEU A 129 0.76 6.13 14.87
CA LEU A 129 1.93 5.30 14.61
C LEU A 129 3.21 6.14 14.50
N THR A 130 3.14 7.27 13.78
CA THR A 130 4.22 8.26 13.68
C THR A 130 4.66 8.68 15.08
N LYS A 131 3.74 9.16 15.92
CA LYS A 131 4.04 9.61 17.29
C LYS A 131 4.64 8.50 18.16
N LYS A 132 4.13 7.27 18.02
CA LYS A 132 4.63 6.09 18.75
C LYS A 132 6.10 5.82 18.43
N TYR A 133 6.47 5.80 17.15
CA TYR A 133 7.84 5.51 16.75
C TYR A 133 8.78 6.71 16.80
N GLN A 134 8.26 7.92 16.69
CA GLN A 134 9.01 9.15 16.92
C GLN A 134 9.51 9.27 18.38
N ALA A 135 8.79 8.65 19.33
CA ALA A 135 9.25 8.53 20.72
C ALA A 135 10.43 7.56 20.89
N ILE A 136 10.70 6.69 19.90
CA ILE A 136 11.84 5.76 19.88
C ILE A 136 13.00 6.36 19.09
N ASP A 137 12.71 6.92 17.92
CA ASP A 137 13.66 7.57 17.03
C ASP A 137 13.03 8.84 16.46
N SER A 138 13.54 9.99 16.87
CA SER A 138 13.00 11.30 16.47
C SER A 138 13.17 11.62 14.99
N SER A 139 13.92 10.81 14.24
CA SER A 139 13.99 10.92 12.77
C SER A 139 12.76 10.38 12.04
N VAL A 140 11.85 9.68 12.72
CA VAL A 140 10.57 9.27 12.14
C VAL A 140 9.69 10.50 11.92
N THR A 141 9.33 10.73 10.66
CA THR A 141 8.45 11.81 10.21
C THR A 141 7.12 11.25 9.74
N ALA A 142 6.06 12.06 9.77
CA ALA A 142 4.76 11.69 9.24
C ALA A 142 4.83 11.43 7.73
N ALA A 143 5.59 12.27 7.02
CA ALA A 143 5.87 12.13 5.61
C ALA A 143 6.45 10.74 5.27
N ASP A 144 7.46 10.29 6.01
CA ASP A 144 8.03 8.96 5.81
C ASP A 144 7.09 7.84 6.25
N MET A 145 6.32 8.05 7.33
CA MET A 145 5.37 7.04 7.80
C MET A 145 4.31 6.72 6.75
N ILE A 146 3.74 7.72 6.07
CA ILE A 146 2.75 7.51 5.00
C ILE A 146 3.33 6.65 3.87
N GLN A 147 4.51 7.05 3.36
CA GLN A 147 5.14 6.39 2.21
C GLN A 147 5.65 4.98 2.55
N PHE A 148 6.20 4.81 3.75
CA PHE A 148 6.62 3.53 4.25
C PHE A 148 5.44 2.60 4.51
N ALA A 149 4.32 3.12 5.04
CA ALA A 149 3.12 2.34 5.25
C ALA A 149 2.51 1.82 3.95
N SER A 150 2.43 2.66 2.91
CA SER A 150 2.03 2.21 1.58
C SER A 150 2.94 1.10 1.05
N SER A 151 4.26 1.27 1.16
CA SER A 151 5.21 0.26 0.68
C SER A 151 5.09 -1.08 1.42
N VAL A 152 4.84 -1.03 2.75
CA VAL A 152 4.59 -2.24 3.56
C VAL A 152 3.24 -2.86 3.22
N ALA A 153 2.19 -2.06 2.98
CA ALA A 153 0.89 -2.55 2.54
C ALA A 153 1.03 -3.32 1.21
N ILE A 154 1.65 -2.72 0.19
CA ILE A 154 1.86 -3.34 -1.12
C ILE A 154 2.56 -4.69 -0.98
N VAL A 155 3.73 -4.75 -0.34
CA VAL A 155 4.49 -6.00 -0.21
C VAL A 155 3.82 -7.04 0.71
N SER A 156 2.89 -6.61 1.57
CA SER A 156 2.13 -7.53 2.43
C SER A 156 0.95 -8.14 1.67
N CYS A 157 0.33 -7.42 0.74
CA CYS A 157 -0.72 -7.96 -0.11
C CYS A 157 -0.18 -9.15 -0.93
N PRO A 158 -0.96 -10.24 -1.09
CA PRO A 158 -0.61 -11.31 -2.00
C PRO A 158 -0.25 -10.77 -3.38
N LEU A 159 0.81 -11.30 -3.99
CA LEU A 159 1.36 -10.89 -5.30
C LEU A 159 1.99 -9.48 -5.36
N GLY A 160 1.99 -8.78 -4.23
CA GLY A 160 2.60 -7.47 -4.04
C GLY A 160 4.11 -7.45 -4.28
N PRO A 161 4.63 -6.54 -5.12
CA PRO A 161 6.06 -6.40 -5.33
C PRO A 161 6.74 -5.65 -4.16
N ARG A 162 8.07 -5.77 -4.08
CA ARG A 162 8.87 -4.88 -3.26
C ARG A 162 9.00 -3.53 -3.97
N VAL A 163 8.45 -2.48 -3.38
CA VAL A 163 8.67 -1.09 -3.82
C VAL A 163 9.91 -0.53 -3.12
N GLN A 164 10.76 0.19 -3.85
CA GLN A 164 11.91 0.85 -3.25
C GLN A 164 11.46 2.07 -2.46
N THR A 165 11.59 2.01 -1.14
CA THR A 165 11.21 3.11 -0.24
C THR A 165 12.44 3.84 0.27
N PHE A 166 12.41 5.17 0.16
CA PHE A 166 13.39 6.05 0.81
C PHE A 166 12.76 6.69 2.04
N VAL A 167 13.59 7.01 3.03
CA VAL A 167 13.22 7.75 4.23
C VAL A 167 14.15 8.96 4.40
N GLY A 168 13.73 9.96 5.16
CA GLY A 168 14.38 11.25 5.35
C GLY A 168 13.56 12.44 4.84
N ARG A 169 12.26 12.27 4.57
CA ARG A 169 11.37 13.39 4.19
C ARG A 169 11.18 14.33 5.37
N LYS A 170 11.04 15.61 5.07
CA LYS A 170 10.76 16.64 6.05
C LYS A 170 9.25 16.85 6.16
N ASP A 171 8.74 16.81 7.38
CA ASP A 171 7.34 17.10 7.67
C ASP A 171 6.96 18.55 7.30
N SER A 172 5.75 18.70 6.78
CA SER A 172 5.06 19.96 6.54
C SER A 172 3.67 19.91 7.19
N SER A 173 3.32 20.95 7.94
CA SER A 173 1.94 21.17 8.40
C SER A 173 1.22 22.22 7.55
N THR A 174 1.76 22.53 6.37
CA THR A 174 1.10 23.40 5.40
C THR A 174 0.32 22.51 4.44
N ALA A 175 -0.99 22.70 4.36
CA ALA A 175 -1.82 21.96 3.42
C ALA A 175 -1.31 22.15 1.98
N ASN A 176 -1.26 21.04 1.23
CA ASN A 176 -0.98 21.07 -0.18
C ASN A 176 -2.05 21.85 -0.95
N VAL A 177 -1.73 22.28 -2.17
CA VAL A 177 -2.69 23.00 -3.02
C VAL A 177 -3.80 22.06 -3.52
N GLU A 178 -5.01 22.59 -3.66
CA GLU A 178 -6.16 21.87 -4.21
C GLU A 178 -6.12 21.83 -5.74
N GLY A 179 -6.90 20.92 -6.33
CA GLY A 179 -7.08 20.84 -7.79
C GLY A 179 -5.91 20.20 -8.56
N LEU A 180 -4.94 19.60 -7.86
CA LEU A 180 -3.85 18.85 -8.48
C LEU A 180 -3.96 17.32 -8.33
N LEU A 181 -4.98 16.84 -7.63
CA LEU A 181 -5.38 15.43 -7.58
C LEU A 181 -6.39 15.11 -8.71
N PRO A 182 -6.39 13.89 -9.26
CA PRO A 182 -7.32 13.49 -10.30
C PRO A 182 -8.76 13.37 -9.76
N ASP A 183 -9.73 13.72 -10.61
CA ASP A 183 -11.15 13.47 -10.35
C ASP A 183 -11.57 12.12 -10.97
N VAL A 184 -12.39 11.36 -10.26
CA VAL A 184 -12.86 10.02 -10.68
C VAL A 184 -13.77 10.05 -11.92
N ASN A 185 -14.26 11.23 -12.31
CA ASN A 185 -15.08 11.46 -13.50
C ASN A 185 -14.34 12.23 -14.60
N ALA A 186 -13.06 12.55 -14.40
CA ALA A 186 -12.29 13.27 -15.41
C ALA A 186 -12.08 12.41 -16.67
N PRO A 187 -12.16 13.02 -17.87
CA PRO A 187 -11.84 12.32 -19.10
C PRO A 187 -10.34 11.98 -19.17
N SER A 188 -10.00 10.91 -19.88
CA SER A 188 -8.63 10.44 -20.07
C SER A 188 -7.65 11.53 -20.52
N ALA A 189 -8.05 12.42 -21.42
CA ALA A 189 -7.20 13.52 -21.91
C ALA A 189 -6.75 14.47 -20.80
N ASP A 190 -7.64 14.77 -19.85
CA ASP A 190 -7.35 15.64 -18.70
C ASP A 190 -6.43 14.92 -17.72
N LEU A 191 -6.65 13.63 -17.48
CA LEU A 191 -5.81 12.80 -16.61
C LEU A 191 -4.40 12.62 -17.19
N ILE A 192 -4.28 12.31 -18.48
CA ILE A 192 -2.99 12.21 -19.17
C ILE A 192 -2.23 13.53 -19.07
N THR A 193 -2.91 14.67 -19.26
CA THR A 193 -2.29 15.99 -19.13
C THR A 193 -1.87 16.28 -17.68
N LEU A 194 -2.73 15.96 -16.71
CA LEU A 194 -2.46 16.15 -15.28
C LEU A 194 -1.20 15.39 -14.84
N PHE A 195 -1.06 14.15 -15.26
CA PHE A 195 0.10 13.32 -14.92
C PHE A 195 1.34 13.69 -15.74
N ALA A 196 1.20 14.09 -17.00
CA ALA A 196 2.31 14.63 -17.79
C ALA A 196 2.92 15.88 -17.14
N ASN A 197 2.10 16.74 -16.52
CA ASN A 197 2.56 17.89 -15.74
C ASN A 197 3.30 17.52 -14.44
N LYS A 198 3.30 16.24 -14.06
CA LYS A 198 4.07 15.63 -12.97
C LYS A 198 5.26 14.80 -13.51
N GLY A 199 5.55 14.89 -14.80
CA GLY A 199 6.60 14.09 -15.44
C GLY A 199 6.29 12.59 -15.51
N ILE A 200 5.01 12.23 -15.40
CA ILE A 200 4.50 10.85 -15.52
C ILE A 200 3.83 10.73 -16.88
N ASN A 201 4.34 9.86 -17.75
CA ASN A 201 3.77 9.67 -19.07
C ASN A 201 2.50 8.78 -19.03
N ALA A 202 1.84 8.61 -20.17
CA ALA A 202 0.60 7.86 -20.28
C ALA A 202 0.75 6.37 -19.86
N ASP A 203 1.85 5.71 -20.22
CA ASP A 203 2.10 4.31 -19.85
C ASP A 203 2.34 4.16 -18.36
N GLU A 204 3.03 5.11 -17.75
CA GLU A 204 3.31 5.15 -16.32
C GLU A 204 2.05 5.46 -15.51
N LEU A 205 1.18 6.35 -16.01
CA LEU A 205 -0.15 6.56 -15.45
C LEU A 205 -0.92 5.24 -15.42
N ILE A 206 -0.93 4.47 -16.51
CA ILE A 206 -1.61 3.18 -16.55
C ILE A 206 -1.01 2.19 -15.55
N ALA A 207 0.32 2.15 -15.42
CA ALA A 207 0.94 1.31 -14.40
C ALA A 207 0.48 1.71 -12.98
N LEU A 208 0.45 3.01 -12.66
CA LEU A 208 0.06 3.54 -11.35
C LEU A 208 -1.39 3.25 -10.98
N ILE A 209 -2.34 3.44 -11.91
CA ILE A 209 -3.77 3.16 -11.61
C ILE A 209 -4.04 1.67 -11.36
N GLY A 210 -3.12 0.78 -11.74
CA GLY A 210 -3.19 -0.63 -11.33
C GLY A 210 -3.27 -0.84 -9.82
N ALA A 211 -2.87 0.15 -9.00
CA ALA A 211 -3.10 0.14 -7.55
C ALA A 211 -4.59 -0.03 -7.19
N HIS A 212 -5.51 0.26 -8.12
CA HIS A 212 -6.93 -0.02 -7.95
C HIS A 212 -7.25 -1.52 -7.83
N SER A 213 -6.32 -2.43 -8.14
CA SER A 213 -6.48 -3.87 -7.84
C SER A 213 -6.62 -4.15 -6.34
N SER A 214 -6.08 -3.27 -5.48
CA SER A 214 -6.34 -3.33 -4.04
C SER A 214 -7.11 -2.08 -3.60
N SER A 215 -8.35 -1.95 -4.05
CA SER A 215 -9.18 -0.77 -3.73
C SER A 215 -10.68 -1.05 -3.63
N LYS A 216 -11.38 -0.15 -2.96
CA LYS A 216 -12.84 -0.10 -2.82
C LYS A 216 -13.30 1.36 -2.82
N GLN A 217 -14.49 1.61 -3.37
CA GLN A 217 -15.12 2.92 -3.33
C GLN A 217 -16.17 2.99 -2.22
N PHE A 218 -16.22 4.12 -1.50
CA PHE A 218 -17.22 4.35 -0.45
C PHE A 218 -18.05 5.62 -0.66
N HIS A 219 -17.54 6.57 -1.46
CA HIS A 219 -18.07 7.93 -1.58
C HIS A 219 -18.35 8.36 -3.02
N VAL A 220 -18.05 7.52 -4.02
CA VAL A 220 -18.36 7.83 -5.42
C VAL A 220 -19.84 7.54 -5.68
N ASP A 221 -20.29 6.37 -5.23
CA ASP A 221 -21.70 5.99 -5.16
C ASP A 221 -21.96 5.33 -3.80
N GLU A 222 -22.56 6.08 -2.88
CA GLU A 222 -22.87 5.62 -1.52
C GLU A 222 -23.85 4.45 -1.50
N THR A 223 -24.64 4.24 -2.57
CA THR A 223 -25.55 3.08 -2.66
C THR A 223 -24.81 1.77 -2.94
N GLN A 224 -23.56 1.87 -3.39
CA GLN A 224 -22.65 0.75 -3.65
C GLN A 224 -21.40 0.82 -2.77
N ALA A 225 -21.46 1.51 -1.62
CA ALA A 225 -20.30 1.69 -0.75
C ALA A 225 -19.67 0.34 -0.36
N GLY A 226 -18.35 0.25 -0.47
CA GLY A 226 -17.56 -0.96 -0.29
C GLY A 226 -17.38 -1.80 -1.57
N ALA A 227 -17.98 -1.41 -2.69
CA ALA A 227 -17.77 -2.09 -3.96
C ALA A 227 -16.32 -1.91 -4.45
N PRO A 228 -15.62 -3.02 -4.80
CA PRO A 228 -14.23 -2.99 -5.26
C PRO A 228 -14.08 -2.59 -6.73
N GLN A 229 -12.84 -2.27 -7.14
CA GLN A 229 -12.51 -1.96 -8.53
C GLN A 229 -12.15 -3.22 -9.36
N ASP A 230 -11.95 -4.36 -8.72
CA ASP A 230 -11.84 -5.71 -9.32
C ASP A 230 -12.50 -6.77 -8.42
N ASP A 231 -12.54 -8.04 -8.85
CA ASP A 231 -13.17 -9.11 -8.07
C ASP A 231 -12.29 -9.75 -6.98
N THR A 232 -11.01 -9.34 -6.89
CA THR A 232 -10.00 -9.80 -5.92
C THR A 232 -9.38 -8.64 -5.09
N PRO A 233 -10.17 -7.74 -4.45
CA PRO A 233 -9.67 -6.49 -3.84
C PRO A 233 -8.73 -6.66 -2.62
N GLY A 234 -8.48 -7.90 -2.21
CA GLY A 234 -7.53 -8.27 -1.16
C GLY A 234 -6.16 -8.68 -1.68
N GLU A 235 -5.97 -8.76 -2.99
CA GLU A 235 -4.73 -9.12 -3.68
C GLU A 235 -4.14 -7.91 -4.41
N TRP A 236 -2.87 -8.00 -4.78
CA TRP A 236 -2.18 -7.01 -5.61
C TRP A 236 -1.89 -7.67 -6.96
N ASP A 237 -2.93 -7.80 -7.77
CA ASP A 237 -2.91 -8.57 -9.01
C ASP A 237 -3.25 -7.72 -10.24
N VAL A 238 -3.52 -8.39 -11.36
CA VAL A 238 -3.81 -7.73 -12.65
C VAL A 238 -5.27 -7.88 -13.08
N ASP A 239 -6.14 -8.35 -12.20
CA ASP A 239 -7.55 -8.59 -12.52
C ASP A 239 -8.29 -7.27 -12.76
N PHE A 240 -7.92 -6.19 -12.07
CA PHE A 240 -8.31 -4.80 -12.38
C PHE A 240 -8.31 -4.46 -13.88
N TYR A 241 -7.28 -4.86 -14.63
CA TYR A 241 -7.20 -4.53 -16.06
C TYR A 241 -8.23 -5.29 -16.90
N ALA A 242 -8.53 -6.54 -16.56
CA ALA A 242 -9.58 -7.29 -17.25
C ALA A 242 -10.98 -6.82 -16.82
N ASP A 243 -11.14 -6.58 -15.51
CA ASP A 243 -12.42 -6.29 -14.85
C ASP A 243 -12.95 -4.90 -15.15
N THR A 244 -12.08 -3.93 -15.39
CA THR A 244 -12.46 -2.61 -15.89
C THR A 244 -13.29 -2.70 -17.17
N SER A 245 -13.00 -3.70 -18.03
CA SER A 245 -13.72 -3.91 -19.29
C SER A 245 -14.87 -4.92 -19.16
N SER A 246 -14.68 -6.01 -18.43
CA SER A 246 -15.65 -7.10 -18.33
C SER A 246 -16.78 -6.80 -17.33
N LYS A 247 -16.50 -5.94 -16.34
CA LYS A 247 -17.38 -5.54 -15.24
C LYS A 247 -18.09 -6.75 -14.59
N PRO A 248 -17.37 -7.61 -13.86
CA PRO A 248 -17.98 -8.71 -13.12
C PRO A 248 -19.01 -8.22 -12.09
N ALA A 249 -19.86 -9.13 -11.62
CA ALA A 249 -20.87 -8.79 -10.62
C ALA A 249 -20.21 -8.33 -9.30
N GLY A 250 -20.61 -7.15 -8.82
CA GLY A 250 -20.05 -6.55 -7.60
C GLY A 250 -18.90 -5.56 -7.84
N VAL A 251 -18.28 -5.59 -9.02
CA VAL A 251 -17.21 -4.65 -9.39
C VAL A 251 -17.78 -3.29 -9.78
N PHE A 252 -17.18 -2.25 -9.21
CA PHE A 252 -17.45 -0.85 -9.50
C PHE A 252 -16.32 -0.24 -10.34
N VAL A 253 -16.63 0.07 -11.59
CA VAL A 253 -15.70 0.71 -12.52
C VAL A 253 -15.83 2.23 -12.42
N LEU A 254 -14.74 2.90 -12.02
CA LEU A 254 -14.67 4.37 -12.02
C LEU A 254 -14.73 4.90 -13.46
N ALA A 255 -15.36 6.05 -13.66
CA ALA A 255 -15.49 6.64 -15.00
C ALA A 255 -14.12 7.01 -15.61
N SER A 256 -13.19 7.48 -14.78
CA SER A 256 -11.78 7.71 -15.14
C SER A 256 -11.09 6.46 -15.67
N ASP A 257 -11.28 5.32 -14.99
CA ASP A 257 -10.62 4.06 -15.32
C ASP A 257 -11.15 3.51 -16.65
N ALA A 258 -12.48 3.54 -16.83
CA ALA A 258 -13.11 3.20 -18.10
C ALA A 258 -12.63 4.12 -19.25
N SER A 259 -12.50 5.42 -18.99
CA SER A 259 -12.00 6.37 -20.00
C SER A 259 -10.55 6.07 -20.38
N LEU A 260 -9.68 5.78 -19.42
CA LEU A 260 -8.27 5.46 -19.66
C LEU A 260 -8.10 4.09 -20.35
N ALA A 261 -8.94 3.10 -20.03
CA ALA A 261 -8.93 1.80 -20.70
C ALA A 261 -9.29 1.90 -22.20
N ALA A 262 -10.13 2.88 -22.57
CA ALA A 262 -10.61 3.08 -23.93
C ALA A 262 -9.80 4.10 -24.76
N ASP A 263 -8.95 4.92 -24.14
CA ASP A 263 -8.24 6.01 -24.83
C ASP A 263 -7.14 5.47 -25.77
N PRO A 264 -7.01 5.99 -27.01
CA PRO A 264 -5.99 5.54 -27.97
C PRO A 264 -4.54 5.64 -27.50
N GLN A 265 -4.22 6.54 -26.56
CA GLN A 265 -2.87 6.70 -26.02
C GLN A 265 -2.53 5.68 -24.92
N THR A 266 -3.52 5.15 -24.22
CA THR A 266 -3.30 4.32 -23.02
C THR A 266 -3.83 2.89 -23.14
N SER A 267 -4.83 2.65 -24.00
CA SER A 267 -5.51 1.35 -24.15
C SER A 267 -4.55 0.21 -24.46
N ALA A 268 -3.54 0.43 -25.31
CA ALA A 268 -2.54 -0.59 -25.63
C ALA A 268 -1.76 -1.04 -24.39
N THR A 269 -1.32 -0.10 -23.55
CA THR A 269 -0.61 -0.39 -22.31
C THR A 269 -1.52 -1.03 -21.28
N PHE A 270 -2.76 -0.55 -21.16
CA PHE A 270 -3.79 -1.11 -20.27
C PHE A 270 -4.04 -2.60 -20.58
N GLN A 271 -4.29 -2.92 -21.85
CA GLN A 271 -4.48 -4.31 -22.30
C GLN A 271 -3.23 -5.16 -22.11
N SER A 272 -2.05 -4.55 -22.17
CA SER A 272 -0.80 -5.28 -22.06
C SER A 272 -0.47 -5.77 -20.63
N PHE A 273 -1.21 -5.31 -19.62
CA PHE A 273 -1.09 -5.77 -18.24
C PHE A 273 -2.06 -6.92 -17.90
N VAL A 274 -3.10 -7.15 -18.70
CA VAL A 274 -4.03 -8.27 -18.53
C VAL A 274 -3.27 -9.60 -18.52
N GLY A 275 -3.37 -10.35 -17.41
CA GLY A 275 -2.68 -11.62 -17.21
C GLY A 275 -1.15 -11.51 -17.16
N ALA A 276 -0.58 -10.30 -16.99
CA ALA A 276 0.86 -10.04 -17.07
C ALA A 276 1.44 -9.46 -15.76
N GLN A 277 1.25 -10.17 -14.63
CA GLN A 277 1.69 -9.74 -13.28
C GLN A 277 3.12 -9.19 -13.22
N ALA A 278 4.10 -9.95 -13.72
CA ALA A 278 5.51 -9.54 -13.65
C ALA A 278 5.78 -8.26 -14.44
N LYS A 279 5.05 -8.05 -15.55
CA LYS A 279 5.17 -6.85 -16.37
C LYS A 279 4.60 -5.64 -15.63
N TRP A 280 3.41 -5.77 -15.05
CA TRP A 280 2.82 -4.70 -14.26
C TRP A 280 3.65 -4.38 -13.02
N ASN A 281 4.05 -5.37 -12.23
CA ASN A 281 4.93 -5.17 -11.07
C ASN A 281 6.23 -4.45 -11.45
N GLY A 282 6.83 -4.82 -12.58
CA GLY A 282 8.03 -4.16 -13.10
C GLY A 282 7.81 -2.72 -13.56
N ALA A 283 6.62 -2.37 -14.07
CA ALA A 283 6.28 -1.02 -14.45
C ALA A 283 5.89 -0.15 -13.24
N PHE A 284 5.09 -0.70 -12.32
CA PHE A 284 4.62 -0.03 -11.11
C PHE A 284 5.77 0.39 -10.20
N THR A 285 6.75 -0.48 -9.99
CA THR A 285 7.88 -0.23 -9.06
C THR A 285 8.93 0.78 -9.55
N GLN A 286 8.80 1.30 -10.77
CA GLN A 286 9.72 2.32 -11.31
C GLN A 286 9.31 3.75 -10.95
N ARG A 287 8.18 3.94 -10.26
CA ARG A 287 7.59 5.23 -9.90
C ARG A 287 7.26 5.28 -8.42
#